data_AF-A0A918MRK4-F1
#
_entry.id   AF-A0A918MRK4-F1
#
_cell.length_a   1.000
_cell.length_b   1.000
_cell.length_c   1.000
_cell.angle_alpha   90.00
_cell.angle_beta   90.00
_cell.angle_gamma   90.00
#
_symmetry.space_group_name_H-M   'P 1'
#
loop_
_entity.id
_entity.type
_entity.pdbx_description
1 polymer ?
#
loop_
_entity_poly.entity_id
_entity_poly.type
_entity_poly.pdbx_seq_one_letter_code
_entity_poly.pdbx_strand_id
1 'polypeptide(L)'
;MANTLDPMDLKQIIALHLDGFSNRKIGSTLDISRNTVNTYMKFFKGSEYSFKELLSFDYPRLEALFPSYTTIDSERHNELMLYFEGVSVTRISTQVNRFK
;
A
#
# COMPACT_ATOMS: atom_id res chain seq x y z
N MET A 1 -10.51 -9.16 -13.34
CA MET A 1 -10.54 -7.91 -14.12
C MET A 1 -9.64 -6.93 -13.40
N ALA A 2 -8.49 -6.60 -14.00
CA ALA A 2 -7.54 -5.66 -13.41
C ALA A 2 -8.04 -4.26 -13.74
N ASN A 3 -8.81 -3.65 -12.84
CA ASN A 3 -9.17 -2.24 -12.97
C ASN A 3 -7.91 -1.43 -12.65
N THR A 4 -7.12 -1.15 -13.68
CA THR A 4 -6.02 -0.20 -13.65
C THR A 4 -6.60 1.18 -13.42
N LEU A 5 -6.10 1.91 -12.42
CA LEU A 5 -6.50 3.31 -12.21
C LEU A 5 -5.90 4.16 -13.31
N ASP A 6 -6.69 5.05 -13.88
CA ASP A 6 -6.21 6.04 -14.82
C ASP A 6 -5.56 7.22 -14.07
N PRO A 7 -4.77 8.08 -14.75
CA PRO A 7 -4.16 9.24 -14.11
C PRO A 7 -5.17 10.22 -13.50
N MET A 8 -6.44 10.16 -13.92
CA MET A 8 -7.52 10.96 -13.36
C MET A 8 -7.92 10.45 -11.97
N ASP A 9 -8.11 9.14 -11.82
CA ASP A 9 -8.39 8.46 -10.55
C ASP A 9 -7.29 8.78 -9.52
N LEU A 10 -6.02 8.80 -9.94
CA LEU A 10 -4.91 9.16 -9.06
C LEU A 10 -5.06 10.59 -8.51
N LYS A 11 -5.37 11.55 -9.38
CA LYS A 11 -5.61 12.94 -8.95
C LYS A 11 -6.83 13.03 -8.03
N GLN A 12 -7.89 12.31 -8.33
CA GLN A 12 -9.11 12.30 -7.50
C GLN A 12 -8.85 11.73 -6.10
N ILE A 13 -8.08 10.64 -5.98
CA ILE A 13 -7.67 10.09 -4.68
C ILE A 13 -6.90 11.15 -3.88
N ILE A 14 -5.94 11.82 -4.51
CA ILE A 14 -5.13 12.85 -3.83
C ILE A 14 -5.98 14.04 -3.40
N ALA A 15 -6.87 14.53 -4.27
CA ALA A 15 -7.76 15.64 -3.98
C ALA A 15 -8.67 15.33 -2.78
N LEU A 16 -9.36 14.19 -2.80
CA LEU A 16 -10.24 13.78 -1.71
C LEU A 16 -9.48 13.57 -0.40
N HIS A 17 -8.23 13.09 -0.46
CA HIS A 17 -7.40 12.99 0.73
C HIS A 17 -7.08 14.36 1.34
N LEU A 18 -6.75 15.34 0.50
CA LEU A 18 -6.50 16.71 0.94
C LEU A 18 -7.76 17.37 1.52
N ASP A 19 -8.93 16.99 1.02
CA ASP A 19 -10.25 17.39 1.56
C ASP A 19 -10.61 16.68 2.88
N GLY A 20 -9.70 15.84 3.41
CA GLY A 20 -9.87 15.16 4.70
C GLY A 20 -10.69 13.87 4.65
N PHE A 21 -10.94 13.31 3.46
CA PHE A 21 -11.67 12.05 3.35
C PHE A 21 -10.79 10.88 3.82
N SER A 22 -11.39 9.97 4.60
CA SER A 22 -10.73 8.71 4.94
C SER A 22 -10.64 7.79 3.72
N ASN A 23 -9.63 6.92 3.68
CA ASN A 23 -9.45 5.99 2.55
C ASN A 23 -10.67 5.09 2.28
N ARG A 24 -11.46 4.77 3.33
CA ARG A 24 -12.76 4.08 3.17
C ARG A 24 -13.76 4.93 2.40
N LYS A 25 -13.88 6.21 2.77
CA LYS A 25 -14.82 7.14 2.12
C LYS A 25 -14.40 7.39 0.68
N ILE A 26 -13.10 7.59 0.42
CA ILE A 26 -12.55 7.73 -0.94
C ILE A 26 -12.90 6.52 -1.81
N GLY A 27 -12.67 5.30 -1.31
CA GLY A 27 -13.00 4.09 -2.06
C GLY A 27 -14.48 3.98 -2.40
N SER A 28 -15.37 4.29 -1.45
CA SER A 28 -16.81 4.35 -1.71
C SER A 28 -17.22 5.47 -2.67
N THR A 29 -16.53 6.61 -2.67
CA THR A 29 -16.83 7.75 -3.55
C THR A 29 -16.42 7.49 -5.01
N LEU A 30 -15.27 6.84 -5.22
CA LEU A 30 -14.71 6.59 -6.55
C LEU A 30 -15.07 5.20 -7.10
N ASP A 31 -15.88 4.42 -6.38
CA ASP A 31 -16.20 3.02 -6.70
C ASP A 31 -14.96 2.13 -6.89
N ILE A 32 -13.94 2.35 -6.04
CA ILE A 32 -12.70 1.56 -6.03
C ILE A 32 -12.49 0.92 -4.66
N SER A 33 -11.79 -0.21 -4.63
CA SER A 33 -11.56 -0.91 -3.37
C SER A 33 -10.73 -0.04 -2.41
N ARG A 34 -11.08 -0.07 -1.11
CA ARG A 34 -10.28 0.58 -0.06
C ARG A 34 -8.81 0.16 -0.08
N ASN A 35 -8.54 -1.08 -0.52
CA ASN A 35 -7.19 -1.64 -0.61
C ASN A 35 -6.42 -0.97 -1.73
N THR A 36 -7.06 -0.72 -2.87
CA THR A 36 -6.51 0.06 -3.98
C THR A 36 -6.13 1.46 -3.49
N VAL A 37 -7.03 2.16 -2.80
CA VAL A 37 -6.74 3.48 -2.21
C VAL A 37 -5.54 3.40 -1.26
N ASN A 38 -5.51 2.41 -0.36
CA ASN A 38 -4.39 2.24 0.58
C ASN A 38 -3.06 2.01 -0.13
N THR A 39 -3.04 1.23 -1.21
CA THR A 39 -1.84 0.96 -2.00
C THR A 39 -1.29 2.25 -2.63
N TYR A 40 -2.13 3.01 -3.33
CA TYR A 40 -1.69 4.28 -3.93
C TYR A 40 -1.30 5.31 -2.88
N MET A 41 -1.99 5.36 -1.75
CA MET A 41 -1.61 6.23 -0.64
C MET A 41 -0.23 5.91 -0.05
N LYS A 42 0.19 4.64 -0.06
CA LYS A 42 1.57 4.26 0.29
C LYS A 42 2.56 4.74 -0.76
N PHE A 43 2.23 4.63 -2.04
CA PHE A 43 3.10 5.11 -3.12
C PHE A 43 3.28 6.62 -3.10
N PHE A 44 2.19 7.38 -2.91
CA PHE A 44 2.27 8.84 -2.79
C PHE A 44 3.15 9.26 -1.61
N LYS A 45 2.96 8.64 -0.44
CA LYS A 45 3.78 8.92 0.75
C LYS A 45 5.23 8.46 0.63
N GLY A 46 5.50 7.46 -0.20
CA GLY A 46 6.86 6.99 -0.50
C GLY A 46 7.56 7.76 -1.61
N SER A 47 6.84 8.65 -2.31
CA SER A 47 7.43 9.53 -3.32
C SER A 47 8.11 10.74 -2.66
N GLU A 48 9.07 11.34 -3.35
CA GLU A 48 9.74 12.56 -2.90
C GLU A 48 8.88 13.82 -3.03
N TYR A 49 7.64 13.68 -3.52
CA TYR A 49 6.74 14.78 -3.84
C TYR A 49 5.62 14.91 -2.81
N SER A 50 5.26 16.14 -2.49
CA SER A 50 4.06 16.42 -1.71
C SER A 50 2.79 16.16 -2.52
N PHE A 51 1.67 15.91 -1.83
CA PHE A 51 0.37 15.73 -2.48
C PHE A 51 -0.04 16.91 -3.39
N LYS A 52 0.34 18.14 -3.03
CA LYS A 52 0.07 19.33 -3.85
C LYS A 52 0.90 19.37 -5.13
N GLU A 53 2.16 18.95 -5.06
CA GLU A 53 3.03 18.83 -6.24
C GLU A 53 2.53 17.73 -7.18
N LEU A 54 2.14 16.58 -6.62
CA LEU A 54 1.55 15.48 -7.40
C LEU A 54 0.29 15.89 -8.15
N LEU A 55 -0.57 16.73 -7.56
CA LEU A 55 -1.76 17.28 -8.26
C LEU A 55 -1.40 18.21 -9.42
N SER A 56 -0.26 18.89 -9.31
CA SER A 56 0.23 19.86 -10.30
C SER A 56 0.92 19.19 -11.50
N PHE A 57 1.17 17.88 -11.45
CA PHE A 57 1.78 17.15 -12.56
C PHE A 57 0.79 16.84 -13.68
N ASP A 58 1.31 16.79 -14.90
CA ASP A 58 0.56 16.35 -16.07
C ASP A 58 0.32 14.83 -16.04
N TYR A 59 -0.72 14.38 -16.76
CA TYR A 59 -1.09 12.96 -16.79
C TYR A 59 0.06 12.03 -17.23
N PRO A 60 0.86 12.33 -18.28
CA PRO A 60 1.97 11.46 -18.67
C PRO A 60 3.03 11.33 -17.57
N ARG A 61 3.24 12.38 -16.79
CA ARG A 61 4.21 12.37 -15.69
C ARG A 61 3.70 11.55 -14.51
N LEU A 62 2.41 11.63 -14.19
CA LEU A 62 1.79 10.78 -13.16
C LEU A 62 1.82 9.31 -13.57
N GLU A 63 1.53 9.01 -14.83
CA GLU A 63 1.56 7.65 -15.36
C GLU A 63 2.97 7.04 -15.32
N ALA A 64 4.00 7.84 -15.62
CA ALA A 64 5.39 7.41 -15.50
C ALA A 64 5.83 7.15 -14.05
N LEU A 65 5.29 7.89 -13.07
CA LEU A 65 5.61 7.74 -11.65
C LEU A 65 4.85 6.59 -10.98
N PHE A 66 3.62 6.32 -11.42
CA PHE A 66 2.74 5.31 -10.85
C PHE A 66 2.21 4.38 -11.95
N PRO A 67 3.09 3.57 -12.58
CA PRO A 67 2.66 2.67 -13.64
C PRO A 67 1.65 1.64 -13.10
N SER A 68 0.63 1.34 -13.90
CA SER A 68 -0.50 0.48 -13.51
C SER A 68 -0.10 -0.97 -13.17
N TYR A 69 1.09 -1.39 -13.60
CA TYR A 69 1.70 -2.65 -13.20
C TYR A 69 2.44 -2.45 -11.88
N THR A 70 1.72 -2.51 -10.77
CA THR A 70 2.42 -2.78 -9.52
C THR A 70 2.97 -4.19 -9.64
N THR A 71 4.27 -4.33 -9.87
CA THR A 71 5.00 -5.48 -9.36
C THR A 71 4.60 -5.56 -7.90
N ILE A 72 3.69 -6.48 -7.58
CA ILE A 72 3.37 -6.84 -6.21
C ILE A 72 4.66 -7.47 -5.75
N ASP A 73 5.58 -6.64 -5.26
CA ASP A 73 6.76 -7.12 -4.61
C ASP A 73 6.29 -7.71 -3.28
N SER A 74 6.06 -9.01 -3.40
CA SER A 74 5.62 -9.90 -2.35
C SER A 74 6.73 -10.10 -1.32
N GLU A 75 7.94 -9.53 -1.52
CA GLU A 75 9.05 -9.63 -0.58
C GLU A 75 8.80 -8.80 0.68
N ARG A 76 8.08 -7.67 0.62
CA ARG A 76 7.78 -6.89 1.84
C ARG A 76 6.85 -7.59 2.82
N HIS A 77 6.20 -8.69 2.41
CA HIS A 77 5.42 -9.54 3.31
C HIS A 77 6.23 -10.73 3.88
N ASN A 78 7.43 -11.01 3.37
CA ASN A 78 8.27 -12.12 3.89
C ASN A 78 8.88 -11.80 5.26
N GLU A 79 9.17 -10.53 5.56
CA GLU A 79 9.77 -10.15 6.84
C GLU A 79 8.86 -10.49 8.03
N LEU A 80 7.53 -10.41 7.84
CA LEU A 80 6.56 -10.84 8.86
C LEU A 80 6.54 -12.37 9.00
N MET A 81 6.64 -13.14 7.92
CA MET A 81 6.71 -14.62 8.00
C MET A 81 7.96 -15.09 8.76
N LEU A 82 9.12 -14.49 8.49
CA LEU A 82 10.38 -14.85 9.17
C LEU A 82 10.32 -14.58 10.68
N TYR A 83 9.60 -13.54 11.13
CA TYR A 83 9.41 -13.27 12.55
C TYR A 83 8.48 -14.27 13.23
N PHE A 84 7.47 -14.80 12.52
CA PHE A 84 6.56 -15.82 13.07
C PHE A 84 7.19 -17.23 13.12
N GLU A 85 8.10 -17.56 12.20
CA GLU A 85 8.83 -18.84 12.23
C GLU A 85 9.84 -18.92 13.40
N GLY A 86 10.50 -17.81 13.75
CA GLY A 86 11.47 -17.77 14.84
C GLY A 86 10.88 -17.86 16.27
N VAL A 87 9.62 -17.50 16.47
CA VAL A 87 8.98 -17.50 17.80
C VAL A 87 8.39 -18.87 18.17
N SER A 88 8.14 -19.73 17.18
CA SER A 88 7.57 -21.07 17.37
C SER A 88 8.57 -22.07 17.97
N VAL A 89 9.87 -21.90 17.68
CA VAL A 89 10.92 -22.86 18.08
C VAL A 89 11.32 -22.71 19.55
N THR A 90 11.24 -21.49 20.10
CA THR A 90 11.71 -21.21 21.46
C THR A 90 10.78 -21.76 22.54
N ARG A 91 9.53 -22.11 22.22
CA ARG A 91 8.57 -22.61 23.22
C ARG A 91 8.50 -24.13 23.32
N ILE A 92 9.12 -24.88 22.39
CA ILE A 92 9.15 -26.35 22.43
C ILE A 92 10.38 -26.88 23.20
N SER A 93 11.48 -26.11 23.29
CA SER A 93 12.72 -26.58 23.93
C SER A 93 12.80 -26.38 25.45
N THR A 94 11.93 -25.56 26.06
CA THR A 94 11.98 -25.31 27.52
C THR A 94 11.18 -26.30 28.37
N GLN A 95 10.49 -27.29 27.77
CA GLN A 95 9.75 -28.31 28.53
C GLN A 95 10.43 -29.70 28.56
N VAL A 96 11.52 -29.91 27.82
CA VAL A 96 12.16 -31.24 27.72
C VAL A 96 13.36 -31.41 28.67
N ASN A 97 13.88 -30.36 29.29
CA ASN A 97 15.08 -30.45 30.13
C ASN A 97 14.81 -30.41 31.65
N ARG A 98 13.82 -31.18 32.12
CA ARG A 98 13.55 -31.40 33.56
C ARG A 98 13.39 -32.88 33.97
N PHE A 99 13.88 -33.80 33.14
CA PHE A 99 13.99 -35.23 33.51
C PHE A 99 15.27 -35.84 32.95
N LYS A 100 16.42 -35.52 33.56
CA LYS A 100 17.57 -36.42 33.68
C LYS A 100 18.24 -36.15 35.02
#